data_AF-A0A3S4HSG2-F1
#
_entry.id   AF-A0A3S4HSG2-F1
#
_cell.length_a   1.000
_cell.length_b   1.000
_cell.length_c   1.000
_cell.angle_alpha   90.00
_cell.angle_beta   90.00
_cell.angle_gamma   90.00
#
_symmetry.space_group_name_H-M   'P 1'
#
loop_
_entity.id
_entity.type
_entity.pdbx_description
1 polymer ?
#
loop_
_entity_poly.entity_id
_entity_poly.type
_entity_poly.pdbx_seq_one_letter_code
_entity_poly.pdbx_strand_id
1 'polypeptide(L)'
;MNLAFVYTLIPVLKKLYSRKEDLAEALKRHLAFFNTTPHIVTLILGITVAMEEKNSQQKEMDASSIDNVKASLMGPLAGIGDSFFWGTLRLIATGIGTSLALKGNILGPILFSAGV
;
A
#
# COMPACT_ATOMS: atom_id res chain seq x y z
N MET A 1 7.99 -1.98 3.80
CA MET A 1 7.44 -0.92 2.92
C MET A 1 7.04 0.34 3.69
N ASN A 2 7.68 0.65 4.83
CA ASN A 2 7.32 1.82 5.64
C ASN A 2 7.77 3.15 4.99
N LEU A 3 8.99 3.23 4.46
CA LEU A 3 9.52 4.43 3.79
C LEU A 3 8.69 4.86 2.58
N ALA A 4 8.33 3.91 1.70
CA ALA A 4 7.49 4.20 0.54
C ALA A 4 6.06 4.62 0.94
N PHE A 5 5.54 4.04 2.02
CA PHE A 5 4.24 4.41 2.58
C PHE A 5 4.25 5.86 3.09
N VAL A 6 5.26 6.22 3.90
CA VAL A 6 5.47 7.59 4.38
C VAL A 6 5.64 8.54 3.21
N TYR A 7 6.48 8.18 2.23
CA TYR A 7 6.75 9.01 1.06
C TYR A 7 5.46 9.39 0.30
N THR A 8 4.56 8.43 0.14
CA THR A 8 3.24 8.65 -0.48
C THR A 8 2.37 9.62 0.32
N LEU A 9 2.52 9.65 1.65
CA LEU A 9 1.74 10.52 2.54
C LEU A 9 2.32 11.93 2.70
N ILE A 10 3.61 12.15 2.42
CA ILE A 10 4.28 13.46 2.59
C ILE A 10 3.48 14.64 2.02
N PRO A 11 2.93 14.59 0.78
CA PRO A 11 2.19 15.71 0.22
C PRO A 11 0.91 16.06 1.00
N VAL A 12 0.25 15.05 1.56
CA VAL A 12 -0.97 15.22 2.37
C VAL A 12 -0.59 15.75 3.75
N LEU A 13 0.38 15.12 4.42
CA LEU A 13 0.81 15.53 5.76
C LEU A 13 1.31 16.98 5.79
N LYS A 14 2.01 17.43 4.74
CA LYS A 14 2.44 18.83 4.59
C LYS A 14 1.27 19.82 4.45
N LYS A 15 0.11 19.38 3.94
CA LYS A 15 -1.10 20.22 3.85
C LYS A 15 -1.86 20.26 5.18
N LEU A 16 -1.84 19.17 5.94
CA LEU A 16 -2.54 19.06 7.22
C LEU A 16 -1.77 19.69 8.39
N TYR A 17 -0.44 19.59 8.38
CA TYR A 17 0.43 20.02 9.48
C TYR A 17 1.37 21.16 9.04
N SER A 18 1.00 22.39 9.39
CA SER A 18 1.79 23.60 9.08
C SER A 18 3.00 23.78 10.00
N ARG A 19 2.94 23.27 11.25
CA ARG A 19 4.04 23.34 12.21
C ARG A 19 5.02 22.19 11.98
N LYS A 20 6.33 22.49 12.05
CA LYS A 20 7.37 21.50 11.79
C LYS A 20 7.36 20.38 12.81
N GLU A 21 7.02 20.69 14.04
CA GLU A 21 6.95 19.73 15.16
C GLU A 21 5.85 18.71 14.91
N ASP A 22 4.64 19.17 14.55
CA ASP A 22 3.50 18.29 14.28
C ASP A 22 3.74 17.42 13.04
N LEU A 23 4.35 17.98 12.00
CA LEU A 23 4.71 17.24 10.79
C LEU A 23 5.76 16.17 11.10
N ALA A 24 6.77 16.48 11.93
CA ALA A 24 7.79 15.52 12.32
C ALA A 24 7.19 14.35 13.10
N GLU A 25 6.26 14.61 14.01
CA GLU A 25 5.56 13.56 14.76
C GLU A 25 4.67 12.69 13.87
N ALA A 26 3.93 13.29 12.93
CA ALA A 26 3.16 12.54 11.94
C ALA A 26 4.05 11.64 11.07
N LEU A 27 5.18 12.16 10.58
CA LEU A 27 6.12 11.37 9.78
C LEU A 27 6.71 10.19 10.57
N LYS A 28 7.08 10.39 11.84
CA LYS A 28 7.60 9.31 12.71
C LYS A 28 6.57 8.21 12.92
N ARG A 29 5.30 8.56 13.10
CA ARG A 29 4.19 7.60 13.25
C ARG A 29 4.10 6.66 12.04
N HIS A 30 4.20 7.18 10.83
CA HIS A 30 4.13 6.36 9.62
C HIS A 30 5.42 5.55 9.34
N LEU A 31 6.52 5.78 10.06
CA LEU A 31 7.73 4.93 9.97
C LEU A 31 7.58 3.57 10.68
N ALA A 32 6.48 3.35 11.40
CA ALA A 32 6.13 2.05 11.94
C ALA A 32 6.17 0.95 10.85
N PHE A 33 6.42 -0.29 11.26
CA PHE A 33 6.53 -1.40 10.32
C PHE A 33 5.25 -1.53 9.50
N PHE A 34 5.41 -1.60 8.18
CA PHE A 34 4.31 -1.73 7.25
C PHE A 34 4.71 -2.62 6.07
N ASN A 35 3.96 -3.69 5.87
CA ASN A 35 4.19 -4.70 4.85
C ASN A 35 2.87 -5.27 4.32
N THR A 36 2.47 -4.86 3.12
CA THR A 36 1.28 -5.36 2.44
C THR A 36 1.56 -5.45 0.94
N THR A 37 0.72 -6.15 0.19
CA THR A 37 0.90 -6.25 -1.27
C THR A 37 0.73 -4.86 -1.91
N PRO A 38 1.67 -4.39 -2.74
CA PRO A 38 1.64 -3.03 -3.32
C PRO A 38 0.34 -2.71 -4.07
N HIS A 39 -0.27 -3.70 -4.72
CA HIS A 39 -1.47 -3.53 -5.54
C HIS A 39 -2.71 -3.08 -4.76
N ILE A 40 -2.79 -3.36 -3.46
CA ILE A 40 -3.97 -3.11 -2.62
C ILE A 40 -3.69 -2.10 -1.50
N VAL A 41 -2.46 -1.60 -1.41
CA VAL A 41 -2.03 -0.65 -0.37
C VAL A 41 -2.82 0.67 -0.40
N THR A 42 -3.39 1.00 -1.56
CA THR A 42 -4.16 2.22 -1.81
C THR A 42 -5.35 2.37 -0.87
N LEU A 43 -6.00 1.27 -0.47
CA LEU A 43 -7.10 1.30 0.50
C LEU A 43 -6.62 1.73 1.89
N ILE A 44 -5.51 1.16 2.36
CA ILE A 44 -4.93 1.51 3.67
C ILE A 44 -4.45 2.97 3.66
N LEU A 45 -3.86 3.42 2.55
CA LEU A 45 -3.47 4.81 2.37
C LEU A 45 -4.67 5.76 2.48
N GLY A 46 -5.78 5.46 1.79
CA GLY A 46 -6.99 6.30 1.86
C GLY A 46 -7.58 6.41 3.27
N ILE A 47 -7.67 5.27 3.97
CA ILE A 47 -8.14 5.25 5.38
C ILE A 47 -7.18 6.07 6.26
N THR A 48 -5.87 5.89 6.07
CA THR A 48 -4.86 6.61 6.84
C THR A 48 -4.96 8.12 6.62
N VAL A 49 -5.15 8.57 5.38
CA VAL A 49 -5.35 9.99 5.04
C VAL A 49 -6.58 10.54 5.75
N ALA A 50 -7.72 9.86 5.68
CA ALA A 50 -8.95 10.31 6.34
C ALA A 50 -8.79 10.39 7.87
N MET A 51 -8.02 9.47 8.46
CA MET A 51 -7.71 9.51 9.89
C MET A 51 -6.77 10.66 10.25
N GLU A 52 -5.73 10.92 9.45
CA GLU A 52 -4.83 12.08 9.66
C GLU A 52 -5.57 13.41 9.48
N GLU A 53 -6.50 13.52 8.53
CA GLU A 53 -7.38 14.67 8.38
C GLU A 53 -8.18 14.92 9.66
N LYS A 54 -8.83 13.88 10.19
CA LYS A 54 -9.57 13.95 11.45
C LYS A 54 -8.67 14.31 12.63
N ASN A 55 -7.47 13.73 12.70
CA ASN A 55 -6.47 14.02 13.73
C ASN A 55 -6.02 15.49 13.72
N SER A 56 -5.85 16.07 12.53
CA SER A 56 -5.43 17.46 12.36
C SER A 56 -6.50 18.46 12.83
N GLN A 57 -7.78 18.08 12.73
CA GLN A 57 -8.92 18.92 13.11
C GLN A 57 -9.35 18.72 14.56
N GLN A 58 -9.28 17.49 15.07
CA GLN A 58 -9.72 17.10 16.41
C GLN A 58 -8.53 16.68 17.27
N LYS A 59 -8.01 17.63 18.06
CA LYS A 59 -6.84 17.42 18.94
C LYS A 59 -7.03 16.37 20.06
N GLU A 60 -8.25 15.89 20.26
CA GLU A 60 -8.57 14.85 21.26
C GLU A 60 -8.43 13.42 20.71
N MET A 61 -8.23 13.25 19.40
CA MET A 61 -8.07 11.91 18.85
C MET A 61 -6.74 11.31 19.27
N ASP A 62 -6.77 10.09 19.81
CA ASP A 62 -5.55 9.35 20.09
C ASP A 62 -4.88 8.95 18.77
N ALA A 63 -3.78 9.60 18.48
CA ALA A 63 -3.04 9.40 17.25
C ALA A 63 -2.36 8.00 17.18
N SER A 64 -2.29 7.25 18.28
CA SER A 64 -1.89 5.83 18.26
C SER A 64 -2.90 4.94 17.54
N SER A 65 -4.18 5.37 17.51
CA SER A 65 -5.25 4.65 16.81
C SER A 65 -5.00 4.54 15.30
N ILE A 66 -4.28 5.50 14.70
CA ILE A 66 -3.90 5.48 13.28
C ILE A 66 -2.95 4.31 13.01
N ASP A 67 -1.97 4.08 13.89
CA ASP A 67 -1.06 2.94 13.79
C ASP A 67 -1.77 1.61 14.00
N ASN A 68 -2.66 1.56 14.99
CA ASN A 68 -3.44 0.35 15.28
C ASN A 68 -4.32 -0.07 14.10
N VAL A 69 -4.96 0.88 13.41
CA VAL A 69 -5.77 0.60 12.21
C VAL A 69 -4.88 0.14 11.05
N LYS A 70 -3.74 0.78 10.81
CA LYS A 70 -2.80 0.33 9.77
C LYS A 70 -2.31 -1.09 10.04
N ALA A 71 -1.91 -1.38 11.28
CA ALA A 71 -1.39 -2.67 11.69
C ALA A 71 -2.46 -3.77 11.58
N SER A 72 -3.70 -3.49 11.99
CA SER A 72 -4.80 -4.45 11.92
C SER A 72 -5.22 -4.78 10.48
N LEU A 73 -5.16 -3.79 9.58
CA LEU A 73 -5.48 -3.97 8.16
C LEU A 73 -4.33 -4.60 7.36
N MET A 74 -3.09 -4.43 7.81
CA MET A 74 -1.89 -4.93 7.12
C MET A 74 -1.97 -6.44 6.87
N GLY A 75 -2.29 -7.24 7.89
CA GLY A 75 -2.30 -8.71 7.81
C GLY A 75 -3.37 -9.27 6.85
N PRO A 76 -4.66 -8.97 7.07
CA PRO A 76 -5.74 -9.47 6.21
C PRO A 76 -5.59 -9.03 4.75
N LEU A 77 -5.23 -7.76 4.52
CA LEU A 77 -5.04 -7.27 3.16
C LEU A 77 -3.83 -7.92 2.52
N ALA A 78 -2.68 -8.02 3.20
CA ALA A 78 -1.52 -8.72 2.66
C ALA A 78 -1.86 -10.16 2.23
N GLY A 79 -2.60 -10.92 3.06
CA GLY A 79 -3.01 -12.28 2.72
C GLY A 79 -3.90 -12.36 1.47
N ILE A 80 -4.86 -11.45 1.32
CA ILE A 80 -5.72 -11.36 0.13
C ILE A 80 -4.91 -10.97 -1.11
N GLY A 81 -4.08 -9.93 -0.99
CA GLY A 81 -3.27 -9.43 -2.09
C GLY A 81 -2.28 -10.47 -2.58
N ASP A 82 -1.60 -11.16 -1.68
CA ASP A 82 -0.60 -12.16 -2.04
C ASP A 82 -1.26 -13.38 -2.71
N SER A 83 -2.39 -13.83 -2.17
CA SER A 83 -3.14 -14.94 -2.78
C SER A 83 -3.69 -14.59 -4.16
N PHE A 84 -4.15 -13.36 -4.35
CA PHE A 84 -4.75 -12.93 -5.61
C PHE A 84 -3.70 -12.61 -6.68
N PHE A 85 -2.76 -11.71 -6.39
CA PHE A 85 -1.79 -11.22 -7.38
C PHE A 85 -0.68 -12.25 -7.63
N TRP A 86 -0.02 -12.71 -6.56
CA TRP A 86 1.08 -13.66 -6.69
C TRP A 86 0.58 -15.10 -6.88
N GLY A 87 -0.45 -15.49 -6.12
CA GLY A 87 -0.96 -16.86 -6.11
C GLY A 87 -1.91 -17.22 -7.26
N THR A 88 -2.62 -16.25 -7.84
CA THR A 88 -3.64 -16.55 -8.86
C THR A 88 -3.30 -15.89 -10.18
N LEU A 89 -3.28 -14.56 -10.23
CA LEU A 89 -3.15 -13.80 -11.46
C LEU A 89 -1.82 -14.07 -12.16
N ARG A 90 -0.70 -13.97 -11.43
CA ARG A 90 0.64 -14.22 -11.98
C ARG A 90 0.83 -15.66 -12.44
N LEU A 91 0.28 -16.63 -11.70
CA LEU A 91 0.35 -18.05 -12.04
C LEU A 91 -0.41 -18.35 -13.34
N ILE A 92 -1.63 -17.83 -13.49
CA ILE A 92 -2.43 -17.96 -14.71
C ILE A 92 -1.73 -17.27 -15.89
N ALA A 93 -1.28 -16.03 -15.71
CA ALA A 93 -0.58 -15.26 -16.75
C ALA A 93 0.70 -15.97 -17.21
N THR A 94 1.47 -16.54 -16.29
CA THR A 94 2.68 -17.31 -16.61
C THR A 94 2.35 -18.60 -17.35
N GLY A 95 1.30 -19.33 -16.93
CA GLY A 95 0.88 -20.57 -17.60
C GLY A 95 0.43 -20.33 -19.04
N ILE A 96 -0.41 -19.33 -19.26
CA ILE A 96 -0.88 -18.94 -20.59
C ILE A 96 0.28 -18.37 -21.43
N GLY A 97 1.07 -17.47 -20.85
CA GLY A 97 2.21 -16.84 -21.52
C GLY A 97 3.27 -17.85 -21.97
N THR A 98 3.59 -18.83 -21.12
CA THR A 98 4.53 -19.92 -21.47
C THR A 98 3.98 -20.79 -22.59
N SER A 99 2.69 -21.14 -22.55
CA SER A 99 2.04 -21.93 -23.62
C SER A 99 2.07 -21.21 -24.97
N LEU A 100 1.90 -19.88 -24.99
CA LEU A 100 2.00 -19.06 -26.20
C LEU A 100 3.45 -18.87 -26.67
N ALA A 101 4.39 -18.68 -25.75
CA ALA A 101 5.81 -18.50 -26.05
C ALA A 101 6.42 -19.76 -26.67
N LEU A 102 6.06 -20.95 -26.19
CA LEU A 102 6.49 -22.23 -26.77
C LEU A 102 6.04 -22.42 -28.22
N LYS A 103 4.96 -21.74 -28.63
CA LYS A 103 4.48 -21.71 -30.02
C LYS A 103 5.11 -20.62 -30.87
N GLY A 104 6.13 -19.91 -30.35
CA GLY A 104 6.81 -18.81 -31.04
C GLY A 104 6.02 -17.50 -31.06
N ASN A 105 4.95 -17.37 -30.28
CA ASN A 105 4.10 -16.18 -30.28
C ASN A 105 4.64 -15.11 -29.32
N ILE A 106 4.89 -13.90 -29.84
CA ILE A 106 5.37 -12.73 -29.08
C ILE A 106 4.39 -12.26 -27.99
N LEU A 107 3.12 -12.67 -28.08
CA LEU A 107 2.15 -12.46 -27.02
C LEU A 107 2.53 -13.17 -25.72
N GLY A 108 3.33 -14.24 -25.76
CA GLY A 108 3.80 -14.93 -24.55
C GLY A 108 4.57 -14.01 -23.59
N PRO A 109 5.69 -13.40 -24.03
CA PRO A 109 6.43 -12.39 -23.25
C PRO A 109 5.57 -11.21 -22.80
N ILE A 110 4.69 -10.70 -23.67
CA ILE A 110 3.83 -9.55 -23.36
C ILE A 110 2.81 -9.88 -22.27
N LEU A 111 2.17 -11.04 -22.34
CA LEU A 111 1.21 -11.49 -21.34
C LEU A 111 1.87 -11.76 -20.00
N PHE A 112 3.11 -12.27 -20.02
CA PHE A 112 3.91 -12.44 -18.81
C PHE A 112 4.27 -11.08 -18.19
N SER A 113 4.70 -10.11 -18.98
CA SER A 113 5.01 -8.75 -18.52
C SER A 113 3.78 -7.96 -18.06
N ALA A 114 2.58 -8.25 -18.59
CA ALA A 114 1.34 -7.60 -18.18
C ALA A 114 0.71 -8.21 -16.91
N GLY A 115 1.09 -9.44 -16.55
CA GLY A 115 0.66 -10.13 -15.33
C GLY A 115 1.59 -9.95 -14.13
N VAL A 116 2.58 -9.04 -14.23
CA VAL A 116 3.59 -8.70 -13.22
C VAL A 116 3.56 -7.22 -12.93
#